data_AF-A0A0Q1AAG5-F1
#
_entry.id   AF-A0A0Q1AAG5-F1
#
_cell.length_a   1.000
_cell.length_b   1.000
_cell.length_c   1.000
_cell.angle_alpha   90.00
_cell.angle_beta   90.00
_cell.angle_gamma   90.00
#
_symmetry.space_group_name_H-M   'P 1'
#
loop_
_entity.id
_entity.type
_entity.pdbx_description
1 polymer ?
#
loop_
_entity_poly.entity_id
_entity_poly.type
_entity_poly.pdbx_seq_one_letter_code
_entity_poly.pdbx_strand_id
1 'polypeptide(L)'
;MFKVFLMKIVYRDPNTEQKEVSHLLSFLDLTKYDVNGWIRSHPPCPDFLLDYNDKKVGLEITSLMNETDGDFSLAQIRAAQNKCIRKARTRAEENNVPPLEVKAGFTSPSRPIDVDSASTELYNYVISKIDDIPKNKALDCKNMGLEYFNWIRIRSHILFNKVWLQLHDWSRLDVCFVNINPYELLQKRIDDKQKKITGYLSCCEKCWLLIGVDEWTSPEAIKFTNNDSHVFYGDFDKLFFLQNIRGSLIEFNILKST
;
A
#
# COMPACT_ATOMS: atom_id res chain seq x y z
N MET A 1 -15.14 2.71 33.80
CA MET A 1 -14.83 3.24 32.47
C MET A 1 -14.76 2.05 31.52
N PHE A 2 -15.78 1.86 30.67
CA PHE A 2 -15.79 0.75 29.71
C PHE A 2 -14.83 1.09 28.58
N LYS A 3 -13.74 0.33 28.44
CA LYS A 3 -12.90 0.38 27.24
C LYS A 3 -13.74 -0.16 26.08
N VAL A 4 -14.30 0.72 25.26
CA VAL A 4 -14.90 0.32 23.99
C VAL A 4 -13.73 -0.22 23.16
N PHE A 5 -13.73 -1.52 22.90
CA PHE A 5 -12.80 -2.10 21.93
C PHE A 5 -13.15 -1.53 20.56
N LEU A 6 -12.33 -0.61 20.07
CA LEU A 6 -12.42 -0.12 18.70
C LEU A 6 -12.03 -1.28 17.78
N MET A 7 -13.03 -1.90 17.17
CA MET A 7 -12.80 -3.00 16.24
C MET A 7 -12.09 -2.44 15.01
N LYS A 8 -10.90 -2.96 14.70
CA LYS A 8 -10.11 -2.55 13.53
C LYS A 8 -10.89 -2.87 12.25
N ILE A 9 -11.31 -1.85 11.52
CA ILE A 9 -12.02 -2.02 10.25
C ILE A 9 -11.01 -2.03 9.12
N VAL A 10 -10.91 -3.20 8.48
CA VAL A 10 -10.14 -3.41 7.26
C VAL A 10 -11.10 -3.52 6.09
N TYR A 11 -10.97 -2.61 5.13
CA TYR A 11 -11.72 -2.66 3.89
C TYR A 11 -10.91 -3.38 2.81
N ARG A 12 -11.58 -4.14 1.94
CA ARG A 12 -10.95 -4.78 0.78
C ARG A 12 -10.51 -3.75 -0.27
N ASP A 13 -11.33 -2.72 -0.48
CA ASP A 13 -11.11 -1.61 -1.41
C ASP A 13 -11.65 -0.29 -0.80
N PRO A 14 -11.01 0.28 0.24
CA PRO A 14 -11.51 1.50 0.89
C PRO A 14 -11.46 2.70 -0.05
N ASN A 15 -12.48 3.55 0.00
CA ASN A 15 -12.34 4.92 -0.50
C ASN A 15 -11.46 5.77 0.45
N THR A 16 -11.10 6.99 0.03
CA THR A 16 -10.21 7.86 0.81
C THR A 16 -10.73 8.12 2.23
N GLU A 17 -12.03 8.42 2.38
CA GLU A 17 -12.67 8.65 3.66
C GLU A 17 -12.61 7.43 4.58
N GLN A 18 -12.93 6.24 4.04
CA GLN A 18 -12.87 4.99 4.80
C GLN A 18 -11.45 4.69 5.27
N LYS A 19 -10.44 5.03 4.46
CA LYS A 19 -9.02 4.90 4.83
C LYS A 19 -8.63 5.87 5.94
N GLU A 20 -8.99 7.14 5.82
CA GLU A 20 -8.74 8.17 6.85
C GLU A 20 -9.39 7.80 8.19
N VAL A 21 -10.65 7.35 8.18
CA VAL A 21 -11.33 6.90 9.40
C VAL A 21 -10.64 5.66 9.98
N SER A 22 -10.24 4.69 9.15
CA SER A 22 -9.47 3.52 9.60
C SER A 22 -8.15 3.95 10.27
N HIS A 23 -7.45 4.94 9.71
CA HIS A 23 -6.22 5.49 10.28
C HIS A 23 -6.45 6.19 11.62
N LEU A 24 -7.50 7.01 11.73
CA LEU A 24 -7.88 7.66 12.98
C LEU A 24 -8.15 6.62 14.08
N LEU A 25 -8.97 5.60 13.80
CA LEU A 25 -9.33 4.61 14.82
C LEU A 25 -8.11 3.82 15.30
N SER A 26 -7.22 3.41 14.39
CA SER A 26 -5.96 2.77 14.74
C SER A 26 -5.03 3.70 15.53
N PHE A 27 -4.97 4.98 15.17
CA PHE A 27 -4.21 5.98 15.94
C PHE A 27 -4.73 6.12 17.37
N LEU A 28 -6.04 6.25 17.56
CA LEU A 28 -6.65 6.37 18.89
C LEU A 28 -6.41 5.12 19.74
N ASP A 29 -6.49 3.93 19.15
CA ASP A 29 -6.21 2.66 19.85
C ASP A 29 -4.74 2.55 20.29
N LEU A 30 -3.80 3.02 19.46
CA LEU A 30 -2.36 2.86 19.68
C LEU A 30 -1.71 3.96 20.53
N THR A 31 -2.18 5.21 20.45
CA THR A 31 -1.51 6.36 21.09
C THR A 31 -1.65 6.42 22.61
N LYS A 32 -2.60 5.69 23.19
CA LYS A 32 -3.00 5.79 24.60
C LYS A 32 -3.37 7.21 25.04
N TYR A 33 -3.58 8.15 24.11
CA TYR A 33 -4.08 9.47 24.46
C TYR A 33 -5.53 9.37 24.91
N ASP A 34 -5.84 10.07 26.00
CA ASP A 34 -7.21 10.16 26.51
C ASP A 34 -7.98 11.20 25.70
N VAL A 35 -8.46 10.77 24.53
CA VAL A 35 -9.28 11.58 23.63
C VAL A 35 -10.74 11.37 24.02
N ASN A 36 -11.38 12.42 24.54
CA ASN A 36 -12.75 12.38 25.03
C ASN A 36 -13.79 12.37 23.91
N GLY A 37 -13.40 12.87 22.74
CA GLY A 37 -14.27 12.98 21.57
C GLY A 37 -13.48 13.40 20.35
N TRP A 38 -14.07 13.16 19.18
CA TRP A 38 -13.54 13.65 17.92
C TRP A 38 -14.67 13.94 16.95
N ILE A 39 -14.43 14.90 16.06
CA ILE A 39 -15.32 15.21 14.94
C ILE A 39 -14.51 15.26 13.65
N ARG A 40 -15.11 14.82 12.56
CA ARG A 40 -14.56 15.06 11.22
C ARG A 40 -14.81 16.51 10.82
N SER A 41 -13.81 17.14 10.23
CA SER A 41 -13.87 18.52 9.74
C SER A 41 -13.51 18.61 8.26
N HIS A 42 -13.61 19.81 7.71
CA HIS A 42 -13.33 20.08 6.30
C HIS A 42 -12.41 21.30 6.20
N PRO A 43 -11.67 21.43 5.09
CA PRO A 43 -10.83 22.60 4.84
C PRO A 43 -11.60 23.92 5.08
N PRO A 44 -10.98 24.92 5.72
CA PRO A 44 -9.54 25.03 6.00
C PRO A 44 -9.07 24.28 7.26
N CYS A 45 -9.96 23.65 8.03
CA CYS A 45 -9.61 22.87 9.22
C CYS A 45 -8.90 21.56 8.83
N PRO A 46 -8.17 20.93 9.77
CA PRO A 46 -7.59 19.60 9.55
C PRO A 46 -8.69 18.54 9.36
N ASP A 47 -8.33 17.34 8.94
CA ASP A 47 -9.32 16.26 8.69
C ASP A 47 -10.18 15.91 9.93
N PHE A 48 -9.58 15.96 11.13
CA PHE A 48 -10.27 15.72 12.38
C PHE A 48 -9.91 16.75 13.47
N LEU A 49 -10.86 17.04 14.34
CA LEU A 49 -10.67 17.79 15.58
C LEU A 49 -10.90 16.86 16.76
N LEU A 50 -9.92 16.78 17.65
CA LEU A 50 -9.89 15.92 18.83
C LEU A 50 -10.04 16.78 20.09
N ASP A 51 -10.85 16.31 21.04
CA ASP A 51 -10.92 16.89 22.38
C ASP A 51 -9.93 16.14 23.29
N TYR A 52 -8.78 16.76 23.55
CA TYR A 52 -7.65 16.17 24.29
C TYR A 52 -7.19 17.11 25.41
N ASN A 53 -7.26 16.65 26.67
CA ASN A 53 -6.92 17.46 27.86
C ASN A 53 -7.57 18.85 27.86
N ASP A 54 -8.88 18.91 27.63
CA ASP A 54 -9.68 20.14 27.54
C ASP A 54 -9.26 21.13 26.44
N LYS A 55 -8.48 20.67 25.47
CA LYS A 55 -8.01 21.45 24.32
C LYS A 55 -8.47 20.84 23.02
N LYS A 56 -8.67 21.71 22.02
CA LYS A 56 -8.90 21.27 20.65
C LYS A 56 -7.59 21.06 19.92
N VAL A 57 -7.35 19.81 19.54
CA VAL A 57 -6.20 19.39 18.75
C VAL A 57 -6.68 19.00 17.36
N GLY A 58 -6.07 19.58 16.34
CA GLY A 58 -6.23 19.15 14.96
C GLY A 58 -5.43 17.88 14.67
N LEU A 59 -6.01 16.91 13.97
CA LEU A 59 -5.30 15.77 13.39
C LEU A 59 -5.48 15.78 11.88
N GLU A 60 -4.41 16.12 11.17
CA GLU A 60 -4.35 16.00 9.72
C GLU A 60 -3.86 14.60 9.35
N ILE A 61 -4.54 13.93 8.44
CA ILE A 61 -4.16 12.60 7.96
C ILE A 61 -3.66 12.70 6.52
N THR A 62 -2.63 11.91 6.22
CA THR A 62 -2.15 11.76 4.86
C THR A 62 -1.58 10.38 4.65
N SER A 63 -1.58 9.91 3.41
CA SER A 63 -0.97 8.63 3.06
C SER A 63 0.39 8.83 2.43
N LEU A 64 1.33 7.93 2.69
CA LEU A 64 2.59 7.91 1.93
C LEU A 64 2.38 7.10 0.65
N MET A 65 1.79 7.75 -0.36
CA MET A 65 1.77 7.18 -1.70
C MET A 65 3.05 7.62 -2.40
N ASN A 66 3.82 6.64 -2.90
CA ASN A 66 4.88 6.90 -3.86
C ASN A 66 4.21 7.43 -5.15
N GLU A 67 4.01 8.74 -5.22
CA GLU A 67 3.78 9.43 -6.48
C GLU A 67 5.10 9.33 -7.25
N THR A 68 5.14 8.45 -8.25
CA THR A 68 6.25 8.44 -9.20
C THR A 68 6.23 9.76 -9.96
N ASP A 69 7.37 10.44 -10.01
CA ASP A 69 7.63 11.52 -10.97
C ASP A 69 7.46 10.96 -12.39
N GLY A 70 6.32 11.25 -13.03
CA GLY A 70 5.99 10.83 -14.39
C GLY A 70 4.48 10.88 -14.69
N ASP A 71 4.11 10.70 -15.96
CA ASP A 71 2.72 10.80 -16.45
C ASP A 71 1.74 9.76 -15.84
N PHE A 72 2.26 8.76 -15.11
CA PHE A 72 1.46 7.70 -14.50
C PHE A 72 1.81 7.47 -13.03
N SER A 73 0.79 7.41 -12.20
CA SER A 73 0.91 6.95 -10.81
C SER A 73 1.20 5.45 -10.74
N LEU A 74 1.90 5.00 -9.71
CA LEU A 74 2.08 3.57 -9.44
C LEU A 74 0.73 2.83 -9.36
N ALA A 75 -0.33 3.47 -8.85
CA ALA A 75 -1.67 2.88 -8.82
C ALA A 75 -2.15 2.53 -10.23
N GLN A 76 -2.00 3.43 -11.21
CA GLN A 76 -2.35 3.19 -12.61
C GLN A 76 -1.50 2.08 -13.23
N ILE A 77 -0.18 2.11 -13.01
CA ILE A 77 0.75 1.07 -13.49
C ILE A 77 0.31 -0.31 -12.98
N ARG A 78 -0.06 -0.40 -11.71
CA ARG A 78 -0.48 -1.65 -11.08
C ARG A 78 -1.85 -2.10 -11.52
N ALA A 79 -2.79 -1.17 -11.72
CA ALA A 79 -4.08 -1.48 -12.30
C ALA A 79 -3.90 -2.07 -13.71
N ALA A 80 -2.99 -1.51 -14.52
CA ALA A 80 -2.64 -2.04 -15.83
C ALA A 80 -2.01 -3.44 -15.74
N GLN A 81 -1.04 -3.65 -14.84
CA GLN A 81 -0.44 -4.96 -14.56
C GLN A 81 -1.48 -6.01 -14.15
N ASN A 82 -2.37 -5.69 -13.20
CA ASN A 82 -3.44 -6.59 -12.77
C ASN A 82 -4.42 -6.90 -13.92
N LYS A 83 -4.75 -5.89 -14.74
CA LYS A 83 -5.57 -6.08 -15.94
C LYS A 83 -4.89 -7.01 -16.95
N CYS A 84 -3.58 -6.90 -17.13
CA CYS A 84 -2.76 -7.79 -17.97
C CYS A 84 -2.84 -9.24 -17.48
N ILE A 85 -2.57 -9.49 -16.19
CA ILE A 85 -2.65 -10.84 -15.60
C ILE A 85 -4.06 -11.43 -15.78
N ARG A 86 -5.11 -10.64 -15.51
CA ARG A 86 -6.50 -11.08 -15.68
C ARG A 86 -6.81 -11.43 -17.14
N LYS A 87 -6.36 -10.62 -18.11
CA LYS A 87 -6.55 -10.91 -19.54
C LYS A 87 -5.86 -12.22 -19.95
N ALA A 88 -4.63 -12.44 -19.51
CA ALA A 88 -3.91 -13.67 -19.83
C ALA A 88 -4.59 -14.91 -19.23
N ARG A 89 -5.10 -14.79 -18.00
CA ARG A 89 -5.93 -15.82 -17.36
C ARG A 89 -7.20 -16.12 -18.15
N THR A 90 -7.95 -15.09 -18.54
CA THR A 90 -9.18 -15.26 -19.34
C THR A 90 -8.90 -15.98 -20.65
N ARG A 91 -7.78 -15.69 -21.33
CA ARG A 91 -7.39 -16.44 -22.53
C ARG A 91 -7.11 -17.91 -22.24
N ALA A 92 -6.49 -18.24 -21.11
CA ALA A 92 -6.28 -19.63 -20.70
C ALA A 92 -7.61 -20.35 -20.43
N GLU A 93 -8.58 -19.67 -19.79
CA GLU A 93 -9.95 -20.16 -19.60
C GLU A 93 -10.65 -20.41 -20.94
N GLU A 94 -10.62 -19.45 -21.86
CA GLU A 94 -11.25 -19.52 -23.20
C GLU A 94 -10.66 -20.63 -24.08
N ASN A 95 -9.37 -20.95 -23.91
CA ASN A 95 -8.68 -22.00 -24.66
C ASN A 95 -8.69 -23.37 -23.93
N ASN A 96 -9.52 -23.54 -22.90
CA ASN A 96 -9.65 -24.79 -22.14
C ASN A 96 -8.33 -25.31 -21.56
N VAL A 97 -7.42 -24.40 -21.21
CA VAL A 97 -6.16 -24.74 -20.55
C VAL A 97 -6.49 -25.27 -19.15
N PRO A 98 -5.93 -26.42 -18.73
CA PRO A 98 -6.14 -26.93 -17.38
C PRO A 98 -5.79 -25.87 -16.32
N PRO A 99 -6.45 -25.82 -15.16
CA PRO A 99 -6.18 -24.79 -14.17
C PRO A 99 -4.70 -24.75 -13.76
N LEU A 100 -4.14 -23.54 -13.67
CA LEU A 100 -2.76 -23.27 -13.28
C LEU A 100 -2.73 -22.21 -12.18
N GLU A 101 -1.78 -22.35 -11.24
CA GLU A 101 -1.30 -21.23 -10.44
C GLU A 101 -0.15 -20.57 -11.21
N VAL A 102 -0.27 -19.28 -11.51
CA VAL A 102 0.76 -18.49 -12.22
C VAL A 102 1.07 -17.23 -11.41
N LYS A 103 2.34 -17.05 -11.03
CA LYS A 103 2.83 -15.81 -10.41
C LYS A 103 3.84 -15.15 -11.32
N ALA A 104 3.53 -13.94 -11.78
CA ALA A 104 4.36 -13.24 -12.77
C ALA A 104 4.95 -11.94 -12.20
N GLY A 105 6.27 -11.82 -12.24
CA GLY A 105 7.04 -10.62 -11.92
C GLY A 105 7.35 -9.83 -13.20
N PHE A 106 7.01 -8.54 -13.19
CA PHE A 106 7.27 -7.64 -14.31
C PHE A 106 8.74 -7.20 -14.33
N THR A 107 9.31 -7.07 -15.53
CA THR A 107 10.69 -6.60 -15.74
C THR A 107 10.90 -5.20 -15.17
N SER A 108 9.91 -4.32 -15.33
CA SER A 108 9.92 -2.95 -14.80
C SER A 108 8.63 -2.68 -14.02
N PRO A 109 8.59 -2.99 -12.71
CA PRO A 109 7.36 -2.91 -11.92
C PRO A 109 6.81 -1.49 -11.75
N SER A 110 7.63 -0.46 -12.02
CA SER A 110 7.31 0.96 -11.94
C SER A 110 7.10 1.64 -13.31
N ARG A 111 7.03 0.88 -14.41
CA ARG A 111 6.77 1.44 -15.74
C ARG A 111 5.38 1.06 -16.26
N PRO A 112 4.71 1.95 -17.01
CA PRO A 112 3.52 1.58 -17.77
C PRO A 112 3.81 0.40 -18.69
N ILE A 113 2.78 -0.40 -18.94
CA ILE A 113 2.85 -1.54 -19.86
C ILE A 113 1.75 -1.42 -20.90
N ASP A 114 1.99 -1.96 -22.09
CA ASP A 114 0.91 -2.31 -23.00
C ASP A 114 0.24 -3.58 -22.46
N VAL A 115 -0.99 -3.42 -21.97
CA VAL A 115 -1.77 -4.50 -21.36
C VAL A 115 -2.03 -5.65 -22.34
N ASP A 116 -2.29 -5.36 -23.61
CA ASP A 116 -2.64 -6.37 -24.60
C ASP A 116 -1.41 -7.15 -25.05
N SER A 117 -0.31 -6.44 -25.36
CA SER A 117 0.98 -7.06 -25.70
C SER A 117 1.51 -7.91 -24.54
N ALA A 118 1.56 -7.36 -23.33
CA ALA A 118 2.02 -8.08 -22.14
C ALA A 118 1.15 -9.29 -21.80
N SER A 119 -0.18 -9.18 -21.92
CA SER A 119 -1.07 -10.33 -21.65
C SER A 119 -0.89 -11.45 -22.67
N THR A 120 -0.60 -11.10 -23.93
CA THR A 120 -0.31 -12.05 -25.00
C THR A 120 1.01 -12.77 -24.77
N GLU A 121 2.07 -12.02 -24.43
CA GLU A 121 3.37 -12.57 -24.09
C GLU A 121 3.28 -13.55 -22.92
N LEU A 122 2.62 -13.16 -21.83
CA LEU A 122 2.46 -14.00 -20.64
C LEU A 122 1.72 -15.30 -20.97
N TYR A 123 0.57 -15.20 -21.65
CA TYR A 123 -0.22 -16.36 -22.03
C TYR A 123 0.61 -17.32 -22.90
N ASN A 124 1.17 -16.84 -24.00
CA ASN A 124 1.93 -17.66 -24.94
C ASN A 124 3.11 -18.36 -24.24
N TYR A 125 3.83 -17.63 -23.39
CA TYR A 125 4.94 -18.20 -22.63
C TYR A 125 4.47 -19.31 -21.68
N VAL A 126 3.42 -19.08 -20.90
CA VAL A 126 2.87 -20.08 -19.97
C VAL A 126 2.43 -21.34 -20.72
N ILE A 127 1.72 -21.22 -21.84
CA ILE A 127 1.27 -22.37 -22.63
C ILE A 127 2.45 -23.18 -23.16
N SER A 128 3.51 -22.51 -23.64
CA SER A 128 4.73 -23.16 -24.11
C SER A 128 5.47 -23.98 -23.03
N LYS A 129 5.10 -23.80 -21.75
CA LYS A 129 5.74 -24.41 -20.58
C LYS A 129 4.89 -25.44 -19.86
N ILE A 130 3.66 -25.71 -20.30
CA ILE A 130 2.75 -26.63 -19.60
C ILE A 130 3.35 -28.01 -19.42
N ASP A 131 3.95 -28.57 -20.48
CA ASP A 131 4.54 -29.92 -20.43
C ASP A 131 5.85 -29.98 -19.63
N ASP A 132 6.49 -28.83 -19.39
CA ASP A 132 7.70 -28.70 -18.58
C ASP A 132 7.37 -28.64 -17.07
N ILE A 133 6.09 -28.52 -16.68
CA ILE A 133 5.70 -28.34 -15.26
C ILE A 133 5.91 -29.65 -14.48
N PRO A 134 6.73 -29.65 -13.42
CA PRO A 134 6.89 -30.83 -12.58
C PRO A 134 5.59 -31.19 -11.83
N LYS A 135 5.28 -32.49 -11.71
CA LYS A 135 4.06 -33.00 -11.03
C LYS A 135 3.96 -32.69 -9.53
N ASN A 136 5.06 -32.27 -8.89
CA ASN A 136 5.15 -32.14 -7.43
C ASN A 136 5.75 -30.81 -6.96
N LYS A 137 6.04 -29.87 -7.85
CA LYS A 137 6.59 -28.55 -7.51
C LYS A 137 6.26 -27.53 -8.58
N ALA A 138 6.50 -26.27 -8.27
CA ALA A 138 6.42 -25.21 -9.27
C ALA A 138 7.60 -25.26 -10.23
N LEU A 139 7.36 -24.85 -11.48
CA LEU A 139 8.37 -24.46 -12.45
C LEU A 139 8.68 -22.97 -12.25
N ASP A 140 9.94 -22.65 -11.96
CA ASP A 140 10.42 -21.28 -11.78
C ASP A 140 11.21 -20.85 -13.02
N CYS A 141 10.63 -19.97 -13.84
CA CYS A 141 11.21 -19.44 -15.07
C CYS A 141 11.80 -18.05 -14.81
N LYS A 142 13.11 -17.87 -15.00
CA LYS A 142 13.82 -16.60 -14.82
C LYS A 142 14.66 -16.29 -16.05
N ASN A 143 14.98 -15.02 -16.27
CA ASN A 143 15.85 -14.56 -17.38
C ASN A 143 15.39 -15.08 -18.76
N MET A 144 14.08 -15.02 -18.99
CA MET A 144 13.42 -15.67 -20.13
C MET A 144 13.60 -14.92 -21.46
N GLY A 145 14.22 -13.73 -21.44
CA GLY A 145 14.34 -12.85 -22.61
C GLY A 145 13.00 -12.21 -23.04
N LEU A 146 11.98 -12.25 -22.18
CA LEU A 146 10.69 -11.62 -22.40
C LEU A 146 10.76 -10.10 -22.18
N GLU A 147 9.92 -9.37 -22.89
CA GLU A 147 9.88 -7.91 -22.82
C GLU A 147 9.29 -7.46 -21.46
N TYR A 148 8.15 -8.02 -21.07
CA TYR A 148 7.37 -7.52 -19.93
C TYR A 148 7.65 -8.26 -18.62
N PHE A 149 8.20 -9.48 -18.68
CA PHE A 149 8.37 -10.34 -17.50
C PHE A 149 9.81 -10.84 -17.32
N ASN A 150 10.32 -10.78 -16.09
CA ASN A 150 11.65 -11.29 -15.75
C ASN A 150 11.60 -12.57 -14.89
N TRP A 151 10.44 -12.87 -14.31
CA TRP A 151 10.21 -14.07 -13.51
C TRP A 151 8.75 -14.53 -13.66
N ILE A 152 8.54 -15.78 -14.03
CA ILE A 152 7.23 -16.43 -14.00
C ILE A 152 7.37 -17.73 -13.20
N ARG A 153 6.46 -17.96 -12.26
CA ARG A 153 6.34 -19.21 -11.51
C ARG A 153 5.03 -19.89 -11.86
N ILE A 154 5.09 -21.14 -12.31
CA ILE A 154 3.94 -21.90 -12.80
C ILE A 154 3.77 -23.17 -11.98
N ARG A 155 2.55 -23.51 -11.58
CA ARG A 155 2.25 -24.78 -10.92
C ARG A 155 0.94 -25.37 -11.46
N SER A 156 0.96 -26.68 -11.72
CA SER A 156 -0.21 -27.42 -12.18
C SER A 156 -1.25 -27.56 -11.08
N HIS A 157 -2.53 -27.65 -11.44
CA HIS A 157 -3.63 -27.98 -10.53
C HIS A 157 -3.56 -29.37 -9.90
N ILE A 158 -2.69 -30.24 -10.39
CA ILE A 158 -2.45 -31.57 -9.81
C ILE A 158 -1.11 -31.56 -9.07
N LEU A 159 -1.15 -31.90 -7.79
CA LEU A 159 0.04 -32.17 -6.96
C LEU A 159 -0.11 -33.54 -6.32
N PHE A 160 0.91 -34.39 -6.45
CA PHE A 160 0.87 -35.75 -5.89
C PHE A 160 -0.38 -36.54 -6.31
N ASN A 161 -0.78 -36.40 -7.58
CA ASN A 161 -1.99 -36.99 -8.17
C ASN A 161 -3.31 -36.55 -7.51
N LYS A 162 -3.32 -35.42 -6.79
CA LYS A 162 -4.52 -34.80 -6.22
C LYS A 162 -4.76 -33.44 -6.85
N VAL A 163 -6.02 -33.20 -7.23
CA VAL A 163 -6.47 -31.88 -7.66
C VAL A 163 -6.54 -30.98 -6.43
N TRP A 164 -5.72 -29.94 -6.39
CA TRP A 164 -5.70 -28.96 -5.29
C TRP A 164 -6.22 -27.58 -5.72
N LEU A 165 -6.30 -27.34 -7.03
CA LEU A 165 -6.74 -26.09 -7.62
C LEU A 165 -7.87 -26.36 -8.61
N GLN A 166 -9.03 -25.73 -8.43
CA GLN A 166 -10.19 -25.93 -9.30
C GLN A 166 -10.31 -24.88 -10.42
N LEU A 167 -9.74 -23.69 -10.20
CA LEU A 167 -9.80 -22.54 -11.09
C LEU A 167 -8.42 -21.94 -11.24
N HIS A 168 -8.16 -21.24 -12.34
CA HIS A 168 -6.90 -20.53 -12.53
C HIS A 168 -6.63 -19.52 -11.42
N ASP A 169 -5.45 -19.58 -10.81
CA ASP A 169 -4.97 -18.60 -9.82
C ASP A 169 -3.76 -17.85 -10.38
N TRP A 170 -4.06 -16.77 -11.11
CA TRP A 170 -3.04 -15.95 -11.75
C TRP A 170 -2.89 -14.64 -10.98
N SER A 171 -1.70 -14.39 -10.45
CA SER A 171 -1.41 -13.19 -9.68
C SER A 171 -0.10 -12.56 -10.14
N ARG A 172 0.06 -11.28 -9.82
CA ARG A 172 1.39 -10.68 -9.86
C ARG A 172 2.25 -11.31 -8.77
N LEU A 173 3.53 -11.50 -9.06
CA LEU A 173 4.54 -11.74 -8.03
C LEU A 173 4.91 -10.39 -7.43
N ASP A 174 4.35 -10.10 -6.26
CA ASP A 174 4.70 -8.92 -5.50
C ASP A 174 6.08 -9.12 -4.88
N VAL A 175 7.13 -8.68 -5.58
CA VAL A 175 8.38 -8.33 -4.91
C VAL A 175 8.10 -7.06 -4.11
N CYS A 176 7.83 -7.25 -2.81
CA CYS A 176 7.70 -6.14 -1.88
C CYS A 176 9.05 -5.42 -1.75
N PHE A 177 9.25 -4.37 -2.54
CA PHE A 177 10.32 -3.41 -2.27
C PHE A 177 9.93 -2.65 -1.01
N VAL A 178 10.59 -3.00 0.09
CA VAL A 178 10.43 -2.27 1.35
C VAL A 178 11.25 -1.00 1.24
N ASN A 179 10.60 0.15 1.31
CA ASN A 179 11.29 1.43 1.42
C ASN A 179 11.94 1.51 2.81
N ILE A 180 13.27 1.43 2.85
CA ILE A 180 14.03 1.51 4.10
C ILE A 180 14.32 2.98 4.40
N ASN A 181 13.87 3.46 5.55
CA ASN A 181 14.08 4.84 6.01
C ASN A 181 13.75 5.92 4.94
N PRO A 182 12.51 6.01 4.43
CA PRO A 182 12.14 6.96 3.36
C PRO A 182 12.00 8.40 3.89
N TYR A 183 13.03 8.91 4.57
CA TYR A 183 13.01 10.20 5.27
C TYR A 183 12.76 11.39 4.35
N GLU A 184 13.39 11.42 3.17
CA GLU A 184 13.15 12.49 2.19
C GLU A 184 11.70 12.54 1.71
N LEU A 185 11.09 11.38 1.48
CA LEU A 185 9.70 11.28 1.06
C LEU A 185 8.74 11.69 2.18
N LEU A 186 9.05 11.32 3.42
CA LEU A 186 8.31 11.79 4.59
C LEU A 186 8.42 13.32 4.74
N GLN A 187 9.62 13.88 4.61
CA GLN A 187 9.83 15.34 4.68
C GLN A 187 9.05 16.07 3.58
N LYS A 188 9.12 15.60 2.32
CA LYS A 188 8.31 16.17 1.22
C LYS A 188 6.82 16.18 1.55
N ARG A 189 6.32 15.10 2.17
CA ARG A 189 4.92 14.99 2.57
C ARG A 189 4.56 15.97 3.70
N ILE A 190 5.46 16.19 4.63
CA ILE A 190 5.32 17.21 5.69
C ILE A 190 5.28 18.59 5.05
N ASP A 191 6.21 18.91 4.15
CA ASP A 191 6.29 20.21 3.46
C ASP A 191 5.02 20.52 2.66
N ASP A 192 4.41 19.52 2.03
CA ASP A 192 3.16 19.70 1.29
C ASP A 192 1.97 20.03 2.20
N LYS A 193 1.90 19.42 3.39
CA LYS A 193 0.86 19.72 4.39
C LYS A 193 1.15 21.00 5.16
N GLN A 194 2.43 21.33 5.37
CA GLN A 194 2.89 22.56 6.02
C GLN A 194 2.33 23.81 5.34
N LYS A 195 2.16 23.80 4.01
CA LYS A 195 1.52 24.89 3.23
C LYS A 195 0.12 25.27 3.73
N LYS A 196 -0.55 24.40 4.49
CA LYS A 196 -1.92 24.57 4.99
C LYS A 196 -1.98 24.80 6.51
N ILE A 197 -0.85 24.82 7.22
CA ILE A 197 -0.80 24.85 8.69
C ILE A 197 -1.56 26.03 9.30
N THR A 198 -1.46 27.22 8.69
CA THR A 198 -2.17 28.42 9.17
C THR A 198 -3.68 28.24 9.13
N GLY A 199 -4.19 27.55 8.10
CA GLY A 199 -5.60 27.19 8.01
C GLY A 199 -6.00 26.23 9.12
N TYR A 200 -5.19 25.21 9.36
CA TYR A 200 -5.45 24.24 10.42
C TYR A 200 -5.51 24.88 11.81
N LEU A 201 -4.53 25.74 12.13
CA LEU A 201 -4.43 26.44 13.41
C LEU A 201 -5.53 27.51 13.62
N SER A 202 -6.26 27.90 12.58
CA SER A 202 -7.46 28.73 12.76
C SER A 202 -8.62 27.98 13.43
N CYS A 203 -8.59 26.64 13.43
CA CYS A 203 -9.64 25.78 13.99
C CYS A 203 -9.23 25.03 15.27
N CYS A 204 -7.95 25.04 15.64
CA CYS A 204 -7.42 24.28 16.78
C CYS A 204 -6.19 24.96 17.39
N GLU A 205 -5.90 24.68 18.66
CA GLU A 205 -4.73 25.26 19.35
C GLU A 205 -3.41 24.66 18.87
N LYS A 206 -3.46 23.39 18.47
CA LYS A 206 -2.32 22.56 18.08
C LYS A 206 -2.74 21.67 16.93
N CYS A 207 -1.81 21.42 16.01
CA CYS A 207 -2.05 20.50 14.90
C CYS A 207 -1.03 19.37 14.90
N TRP A 208 -1.51 18.14 14.85
CA TRP A 208 -0.73 16.93 14.68
C TRP A 208 -0.84 16.45 13.23
N LEU A 209 0.21 15.81 12.74
CA LEU A 209 0.23 15.17 11.43
C LEU A 209 0.38 13.65 11.60
N LEU A 210 -0.53 12.90 10.98
CA LEU A 210 -0.49 11.44 10.90
C LEU A 210 -0.24 11.01 9.46
N ILE A 211 0.91 10.38 9.21
CA ILE A 211 1.24 9.76 7.94
C ILE A 211 0.96 8.26 8.03
N GLY A 212 -0.10 7.80 7.38
CA GLY A 212 -0.55 6.42 7.40
C GLY A 212 -0.19 5.62 6.16
N VAL A 213 0.13 4.33 6.34
CA VAL A 213 0.26 3.33 5.28
C VAL A 213 -0.51 2.08 5.68
N ASP A 214 -1.21 1.45 4.72
CA ASP A 214 -1.92 0.21 4.99
C ASP A 214 -1.08 -1.02 4.67
N GLU A 215 0.06 -0.88 3.97
CA GLU A 215 0.98 -1.99 3.65
C GLU A 215 0.33 -3.16 2.87
N TRP A 216 -0.92 -3.04 2.39
CA TRP A 216 -1.58 -4.03 1.54
C TRP A 216 -0.82 -4.27 0.24
N THR A 217 -0.06 -3.27 -0.19
CA THR A 217 0.65 -3.30 -1.45
C THR A 217 2.09 -2.85 -1.26
N SER A 218 2.97 -3.36 -2.13
CA SER A 218 4.42 -3.14 -2.02
C SER A 218 4.96 -1.68 -1.86
N PRO A 219 4.35 -0.55 -2.31
CA PRO A 219 4.97 0.77 -2.19
C PRO A 219 4.75 1.39 -0.81
N GLU A 220 3.78 0.87 -0.07
CA GLU A 220 3.44 1.28 1.28
C GLU A 220 4.26 0.48 2.31
N ALA A 221 4.95 -0.59 1.88
CA ALA A 221 5.82 -1.37 2.73
C ALA A 221 7.03 -0.51 3.11
N ILE A 222 7.04 -0.04 4.35
CA ILE A 222 8.11 0.78 4.91
C ILE A 222 8.75 0.05 6.07
N LYS A 223 10.07 0.19 6.20
CA LYS A 223 10.82 -0.25 7.37
C LYS A 223 11.75 0.86 7.82
N PHE A 224 11.67 1.20 9.09
CA PHE A 224 12.68 2.02 9.74
C PHE A 224 13.70 1.10 10.41
N THR A 225 14.99 1.35 10.21
CA THR A 225 16.07 0.54 10.81
C THR A 225 16.67 1.19 12.05
N ASN A 226 16.64 2.52 12.12
CA ASN A 226 17.18 3.32 13.24
C ASN A 226 16.18 4.44 13.56
N ASN A 227 15.27 4.22 14.51
CA ASN A 227 14.21 5.19 14.81
C ASN A 227 14.71 6.48 15.50
N ASP A 228 15.93 6.50 16.04
CA ASP A 228 16.23 7.42 17.14
C ASP A 228 16.98 8.70 16.73
N SER A 229 17.39 8.87 15.47
CA SER A 229 18.28 9.99 15.09
C SER A 229 17.77 10.93 14.01
N HIS A 230 16.74 10.56 13.23
CA HIS A 230 16.24 11.48 12.21
C HIS A 230 15.31 12.52 12.84
N VAL A 231 15.48 13.76 12.41
CA VAL A 231 14.68 14.90 12.84
C VAL A 231 14.02 15.51 11.62
N PHE A 232 12.70 15.56 11.63
CA PHE A 232 11.91 16.23 10.60
C PHE A 232 11.73 17.72 10.93
N TYR A 233 11.35 18.50 9.92
CA TYR A 233 11.07 19.93 10.08
C TYR A 233 9.63 20.26 9.68
N GLY A 234 8.97 21.08 10.48
CA GLY A 234 7.61 21.56 10.21
C GLY A 234 6.94 22.14 11.45
N ASP A 235 5.86 22.88 11.24
CA ASP A 235 5.16 23.59 12.31
C ASP A 235 4.03 22.80 12.96
N PHE A 236 3.91 21.51 12.64
CA PHE A 236 3.09 20.58 13.42
C PHE A 236 3.65 20.45 14.86
N ASP A 237 2.77 20.22 15.83
CA ASP A 237 3.16 19.98 17.23
C ASP A 237 3.68 18.56 17.43
N LYS A 238 3.16 17.60 16.66
CA LYS A 238 3.54 16.19 16.70
C LYS A 238 3.46 15.59 15.31
N LEU A 239 4.36 14.65 15.04
CA LEU A 239 4.40 13.87 13.81
C LEU A 239 4.32 12.39 14.14
N PHE A 240 3.36 11.71 13.52
CA PHE A 240 3.14 10.28 13.70
C PHE A 240 3.23 9.55 12.37
N PHE A 241 3.74 8.33 12.42
CA PHE A 241 3.73 7.40 11.31
C PHE A 241 3.03 6.11 11.71
N LEU A 242 1.97 5.76 10.98
CA LEU A 242 1.11 4.61 11.25
C LEU A 242 1.29 3.54 10.18
N GLN A 243 1.74 2.36 10.59
CA GLN A 243 1.62 1.13 9.80
C GLN A 243 0.31 0.46 10.18
N ASN A 244 -0.77 0.85 9.50
CA ASN A 244 -2.13 0.54 9.90
C ASN A 244 -2.35 -0.95 10.05
N ILE A 245 -1.94 -1.78 9.07
CA ILE A 245 -2.16 -3.22 9.13
C ILE A 245 -1.29 -3.93 10.15
N ARG A 246 -0.03 -3.53 10.32
CA ARG A 246 0.83 -4.03 11.40
C ARG A 246 0.39 -3.59 12.79
N GLY A 247 -0.44 -2.55 12.90
CA GLY A 247 -0.82 -1.98 14.20
C GLY A 247 0.37 -1.37 14.91
N SER A 248 1.27 -0.71 14.16
CA SER A 248 2.45 -0.04 14.70
C SER A 248 2.34 1.46 14.48
N LEU A 249 2.65 2.22 15.53
CA LEU A 249 2.67 3.67 15.52
C LEU A 249 4.03 4.16 16.02
N ILE A 250 4.64 5.05 15.27
CA ILE A 250 5.90 5.70 15.62
C ILE A 250 5.63 7.20 15.76
N GLU A 251 6.02 7.79 16.89
CA GLU A 251 6.07 9.24 17.05
C GLU A 251 7.49 9.70 16.69
N PHE A 252 7.59 10.59 15.70
CA PHE A 252 8.86 11.12 15.22
C PHE A 252 9.20 12.46 15.87
N ASN A 253 10.49 12.76 15.99
CA ASN A 253 10.97 14.07 16.38
C ASN A 253 10.75 15.07 15.23
N ILE A 254 10.10 16.20 15.53
CA ILE A 254 9.89 17.30 14.59
C ILE A 254 10.34 18.62 15.24
N LEU A 255 11.12 19.41 14.52
CA LEU A 255 11.52 20.77 14.91
C LEU A 255 10.76 21.80 14.08
N LYS A 256 10.45 22.94 14.68
CA LYS A 256 9.82 24.06 13.97
C LYS A 256 10.72 24.55 12.85
N SER A 257 10.12 24.88 11.71
CA SER A 257 10.84 25.51 10.62
C SER A 257 11.11 26.97 11.00
N THR A 258 12.38 27.35 11.11
CA THR A 258 12.79 28.74 11.36
C THR A 258 12.51 29.65 10.19
#